data_AF-A0A7S1NUZ2-F1
#
_entry.id   AF-A0A7S1NUZ2-F1
#
_cell.length_a   1.000
_cell.length_b   1.000
_cell.length_c   1.000
_cell.angle_alpha   90.00
_cell.angle_beta   90.00
_cell.angle_gamma   90.00
#
_symmetry.space_group_name_H-M   'P 1'
#
loop_
_entity.id
_entity.type
_entity.pdbx_description
1 polymer ?
#
loop_
_entity_poly.entity_id
_entity_poly.type
_entity_poly.pdbx_seq_one_letter_code
_entity_poly.pdbx_strand_id
1 'polypeptide(L)'
;TGPVLDGLPHLGDVLLLDYILGNPDRRPDKNNYVAGGCQRNCEKRKGSAPHIGPMALVPIDQGSSFYTMDAPAINLLTKGGSYCRFRKSTILRILHLRSERAVQNKRSFYNELVLAAPKLVFDVVKWQRISWAQDRLNALAKHFERCIAQYGAEKTQYWP
;
A
#
# COMPACT_ATOMS: atom_id res chain seq x y z
N THR A 1 -3.71 -5.20 23.15
CA THR A 1 -4.68 -4.94 22.07
C THR A 1 -4.98 -6.28 21.40
N GLY A 2 -6.26 -6.64 21.23
CA GLY A 2 -6.62 -7.96 20.70
C GLY A 2 -6.28 -8.13 19.20
N PRO A 3 -6.22 -9.37 18.69
CA PRO A 3 -5.79 -9.70 17.32
C PRO A 3 -6.64 -9.04 16.19
N VAL A 4 -7.84 -8.55 16.53
CA VAL A 4 -8.75 -7.85 15.60
C VAL A 4 -8.27 -6.43 15.26
N LEU A 5 -7.60 -5.75 16.21
CA LEU A 5 -7.14 -4.37 16.01
C LEU A 5 -5.85 -4.27 15.19
N ASP A 6 -5.04 -5.33 15.17
CA ASP A 6 -3.80 -5.37 14.40
C ASP A 6 -4.06 -5.47 12.88
N GLY A 7 -5.19 -6.05 12.47
CA GLY A 7 -5.55 -6.24 11.06
C GLY A 7 -5.98 -4.97 10.31
N LEU A 8 -6.61 -4.00 11.00
CA LEU A 8 -7.09 -2.74 10.39
C LEU A 8 -5.96 -1.94 9.73
N PRO A 9 -4.80 -1.76 10.37
CA PRO A 9 -3.58 -1.26 9.74
C PRO A 9 -3.20 -1.92 8.40
N HIS A 10 -3.19 -3.25 8.37
CA HIS A 10 -2.78 -4.01 7.20
C HIS A 10 -3.81 -3.93 6.07
N LEU A 11 -5.09 -3.91 6.41
CA LEU A 11 -6.17 -3.64 5.46
C LEU A 11 -6.05 -2.24 4.85
N GLY A 12 -5.73 -1.23 5.68
CA GLY A 12 -5.44 0.12 5.22
C GLY A 12 -4.33 0.14 4.16
N ASP A 13 -3.17 -0.46 4.47
CA ASP A 13 -2.03 -0.51 3.55
C ASP A 13 -2.38 -1.19 2.20
N VAL A 14 -3.18 -2.26 2.21
CA VAL A 14 -3.59 -2.94 0.97
C VAL A 14 -4.61 -2.14 0.16
N LEU A 15 -5.56 -1.48 0.82
CA LEU A 15 -6.50 -0.58 0.13
C LEU A 15 -5.79 0.62 -0.51
N LEU A 16 -4.73 1.11 0.13
CA LEU A 16 -3.86 2.15 -0.45
C LEU A 16 -3.10 1.61 -1.67
N LEU A 17 -2.58 0.38 -1.60
CA LEU A 17 -1.92 -0.27 -2.74
C LEU A 17 -2.88 -0.43 -3.92
N ASP A 18 -4.08 -0.98 -3.68
CA ASP A 18 -5.10 -1.15 -4.72
C ASP A 18 -5.53 0.19 -5.33
N TYR A 19 -5.59 1.26 -4.53
CA TYR A 19 -5.82 2.61 -5.07
C TYR A 19 -4.72 3.03 -6.04
N ILE A 20 -3.45 2.92 -5.63
CA ILE A 20 -2.30 3.32 -6.44
C ILE A 20 -2.28 2.52 -7.75
N LEU A 21 -2.41 1.20 -7.67
CA LEU A 21 -2.35 0.32 -8.85
C LEU A 21 -3.66 0.35 -9.68
N GLY A 22 -4.74 0.87 -9.11
CA GLY A 22 -6.06 0.87 -9.73
C GLY A 22 -6.65 -0.52 -9.87
N ASN A 23 -6.60 -1.31 -8.80
CA ASN A 23 -7.23 -2.62 -8.75
C ASN A 23 -8.71 -2.47 -8.37
N PRO A 24 -9.67 -2.74 -9.28
CA PRO A 24 -11.09 -2.63 -8.98
C PRO A 24 -11.66 -3.89 -8.32
N ASP A 25 -10.92 -5.00 -8.30
CA ASP A 25 -11.42 -6.32 -7.90
C ASP A 25 -11.20 -6.62 -6.40
N ARG A 26 -10.87 -5.60 -5.60
CA ARG A 26 -10.80 -5.74 -4.15
C ARG A 26 -12.22 -5.78 -3.59
N ARG A 27 -12.55 -6.88 -2.94
CA ARG A 27 -13.83 -7.07 -2.24
C ARG A 27 -13.60 -7.46 -0.78
N PRO A 28 -14.53 -7.17 0.14
CA PRO A 28 -14.38 -7.51 1.56
C PRO A 28 -14.14 -9.00 1.85
N ASP A 29 -14.66 -9.88 0.98
CA ASP A 29 -14.49 -11.33 1.00
C ASP A 29 -13.14 -11.81 0.44
N LYS A 30 -12.37 -10.93 -0.21
CA LYS A 30 -11.06 -11.21 -0.82
C LYS A 30 -9.89 -10.67 0.02
N ASN A 31 -9.94 -10.90 1.33
CA ASN A 31 -8.87 -10.55 2.25
C ASN A 31 -8.14 -11.81 2.71
N ASN A 32 -6.88 -11.94 2.33
CA ASN A 32 -6.08 -13.10 2.66
C ASN A 32 -5.20 -12.78 3.86
N TYR A 33 -5.58 -13.34 5.00
CA TYR A 33 -4.79 -13.29 6.22
C TYR A 33 -3.93 -14.54 6.31
N VAL A 34 -2.63 -14.35 6.50
CA VAL A 34 -1.73 -15.45 6.85
C VAL A 34 -1.36 -15.32 8.32
N ALA A 35 -1.51 -16.42 9.06
CA ALA A 35 -1.03 -16.56 10.43
C ALA A 35 0.15 -17.54 10.40
N GLY A 36 1.26 -17.17 11.05
CA GLY A 36 2.49 -17.96 11.00
C GLY A 36 3.34 -17.64 9.77
N GLY A 37 4.38 -16.85 10.02
CA GLY A 37 5.41 -16.52 9.05
C GLY A 37 6.71 -16.23 9.78
N CYS A 38 7.84 -16.53 9.16
CA CYS A 38 9.14 -16.17 9.68
C CYS A 38 9.61 -14.90 8.95
N GLN A 39 10.02 -13.86 9.69
CA GLN A 39 10.56 -12.64 9.10
C GLN A 39 12.05 -12.75 8.73
N ARG A 40 12.83 -13.58 9.45
CA ARG A 40 14.25 -13.88 9.19
C ARG A 40 14.61 -15.27 9.75
N ASN A 41 15.44 -16.03 9.03
CA ASN A 41 15.88 -17.39 9.36
C ASN A 41 14.75 -18.40 9.59
N CYS A 42 14.15 -18.87 8.48
CA CYS A 42 13.02 -19.80 8.48
C CYS A 42 13.46 -21.27 8.58
N GLU A 43 14.56 -21.53 9.27
CA GLU A 43 14.99 -22.90 9.53
C GLU A 43 13.96 -23.57 10.44
N LYS A 44 13.29 -24.60 9.91
CA LYS A 44 12.44 -25.47 10.72
C LYS A 44 13.31 -26.11 11.79
N ARG A 45 13.24 -25.66 13.04
CA ARG A 45 13.69 -26.48 14.17
C ARG A 45 12.82 -27.74 14.18
N LYS A 46 13.42 -28.89 13.84
CA LYS A 46 12.77 -30.21 13.92
C LYS A 46 12.04 -30.33 15.26
N GLY A 47 10.74 -30.60 15.24
CA GLY A 47 9.93 -30.83 16.46
C GLY A 47 9.32 -29.59 17.13
N SER A 48 9.50 -28.38 16.60
CA SER A 48 8.81 -27.19 17.12
C SER A 48 7.48 -26.93 16.40
N ALA A 49 6.43 -26.58 17.14
CA ALA A 49 5.18 -26.10 16.56
C ALA A 49 5.46 -24.86 15.70
N PRO A 50 4.75 -24.65 14.57
CA PRO A 50 4.92 -23.47 13.75
C PRO A 50 4.82 -22.21 14.63
N HIS A 51 5.82 -21.35 14.57
CA HIS A 51 5.73 -20.07 15.28
C HIS A 51 4.58 -19.27 14.68
N ILE A 52 3.49 -19.11 15.44
CA ILE A 52 2.34 -18.32 15.03
C ILE A 52 2.71 -16.85 15.27
N GLY A 53 3.36 -16.26 14.27
CA GLY A 53 3.56 -14.82 14.21
C GLY A 53 2.23 -14.07 14.07
N PRO A 54 2.22 -12.74 14.31
CA PRO A 54 1.03 -11.93 14.16
C PRO A 54 0.45 -12.07 12.75
N MET A 55 -0.89 -12.05 12.65
CA MET A 55 -1.57 -12.14 11.37
C MET A 55 -1.17 -10.98 10.46
N ALA A 56 -0.73 -11.28 9.25
CA ALA A 56 -0.43 -10.29 8.23
C ALA A 56 -1.40 -10.45 7.06
N LEU A 57 -1.89 -9.32 6.55
CA LEU A 57 -2.66 -9.32 5.31
C LEU A 57 -1.69 -9.38 4.12
N VAL A 58 -1.93 -10.33 3.21
CA VAL A 58 -1.11 -10.51 2.02
C VAL A 58 -1.81 -9.91 0.81
N PRO A 59 -1.17 -8.99 0.06
CA PRO A 59 -1.75 -8.39 -1.12
C PRO A 59 -1.69 -9.38 -2.30
N ILE A 60 -2.61 -10.34 -2.34
CA ILE A 60 -2.81 -11.24 -3.48
C ILE A 60 -3.93 -10.75 -4.42
N ASP A 61 -4.14 -11.46 -5.52
CA ASP A 61 -5.14 -11.17 -6.55
C ASP A 61 -4.99 -9.76 -7.16
N GLN A 62 -3.76 -9.44 -7.54
CA GLN A 62 -3.40 -8.19 -8.22
C GLN A 62 -3.50 -8.31 -9.74
N GLY A 63 -4.11 -9.37 -10.25
CA GLY A 63 -4.26 -9.63 -11.68
C GLY A 63 -5.11 -8.58 -12.41
N SER A 64 -5.91 -7.81 -11.69
CA SER A 64 -6.74 -6.72 -12.25
C SER A 64 -6.11 -5.33 -12.07
N SER A 65 -4.88 -5.26 -11.56
CA SER A 65 -4.13 -4.00 -11.40
C SER A 65 -3.65 -3.45 -12.74
N PHE A 66 -3.57 -2.13 -12.85
CA PHE A 66 -3.19 -1.39 -14.07
C PHE A 66 -4.13 -1.55 -15.28
N TYR A 67 -5.18 -2.36 -15.21
CA TYR A 67 -6.16 -2.54 -16.28
C TYR A 67 -7.05 -1.32 -16.50
N THR A 68 -7.45 -0.66 -15.41
CA THR A 68 -8.30 0.53 -15.49
C THR A 68 -7.52 1.82 -15.31
N MET A 69 -7.97 2.76 -16.12
CA MET A 69 -7.57 4.14 -16.16
C MET A 69 -8.25 4.91 -15.02
N ASP A 70 -9.46 4.50 -14.66
CA ASP A 70 -10.23 5.12 -13.59
C ASP A 70 -9.64 4.82 -12.22
N ALA A 71 -9.75 5.79 -11.30
CA ALA A 71 -9.52 5.48 -9.89
C ALA A 71 -10.56 4.43 -9.45
N PRO A 72 -10.16 3.42 -8.64
CA PRO A 72 -11.11 2.40 -8.20
C PRO A 72 -12.28 3.08 -7.47
N ALA A 73 -13.49 2.81 -7.96
CA ALA A 73 -14.74 3.44 -7.52
C ALA A 73 -15.08 3.19 -6.04
N ILE A 74 -14.38 2.25 -5.41
CA ILE A 74 -14.57 1.84 -4.03
C ILE A 74 -13.20 1.79 -3.37
N ASN A 75 -12.76 2.91 -2.81
CA ASN A 75 -11.75 2.87 -1.76
C ASN A 75 -12.14 3.87 -0.65
N LEU A 76 -11.55 3.68 0.53
CA LEU A 76 -11.76 4.54 1.70
C LEU A 76 -11.39 6.02 1.43
N LEU A 77 -10.69 6.30 0.32
CA LEU A 77 -10.27 7.63 -0.10
C LEU A 77 -11.27 8.32 -1.05
N THR A 78 -12.08 7.56 -1.80
CA THR A 78 -12.98 8.05 -2.86
C THR A 78 -14.43 8.16 -2.39
N LYS A 79 -14.88 7.36 -1.42
CA LYS A 79 -16.26 7.38 -0.88
C LYS A 79 -16.40 8.08 0.49
N GLY A 80 -15.94 9.34 0.61
CA GLY A 80 -16.42 10.21 1.69
C GLY A 80 -15.48 10.48 2.87
N GLY A 81 -14.18 10.65 2.61
CA GLY A 81 -13.40 11.73 3.25
C GLY A 81 -13.19 11.74 4.78
N SER A 82 -13.38 10.64 5.52
CA SER A 82 -13.22 10.64 6.99
C SER A 82 -12.05 9.80 7.50
N TYR A 83 -11.46 8.92 6.68
CA TYR A 83 -10.36 8.08 7.15
C TYR A 83 -9.03 8.82 7.05
N CYS A 84 -8.51 9.20 8.22
CA CYS A 84 -7.25 9.89 8.39
C CYS A 84 -6.39 9.19 9.44
N ARG A 85 -6.25 7.86 9.39
CA ARG A 85 -5.39 7.12 10.33
C ARG A 85 -4.57 6.07 9.60
N PHE A 86 -3.27 6.29 9.46
CA PHE A 86 -2.40 5.45 8.62
C PHE A 86 -1.12 5.08 9.35
N ARG A 87 -0.47 4.00 8.91
CA ARG A 87 0.83 3.59 9.44
C ARG A 87 1.84 4.69 9.11
N LYS A 88 2.64 5.08 10.10
CA LYS A 88 3.68 6.10 9.90
C LYS A 88 4.65 5.74 8.76
N SER A 89 5.09 4.47 8.69
CA SER A 89 5.98 3.99 7.63
C SER A 89 5.38 4.15 6.23
N THR A 90 4.08 3.86 6.09
CA THR A 90 3.34 4.02 4.83
C THR A 90 3.27 5.48 4.41
N ILE A 91 2.91 6.38 5.33
CA ILE A 91 2.91 7.83 5.04
C ILE A 91 4.30 8.28 4.58
N LEU A 92 5.34 7.97 5.35
CA LEU A 92 6.71 8.38 5.04
C LEU A 92 7.18 7.83 3.69
N ARG A 93 6.87 6.56 3.37
CA ARG A 93 7.22 5.95 2.08
C ARG A 93 6.48 6.63 0.93
N ILE A 94 5.19 6.90 1.06
CA ILE A 94 4.41 7.58 0.01
C ILE A 94 4.90 9.01 -0.21
N LEU A 95 5.16 9.77 0.86
CA LEU A 95 5.74 11.11 0.76
C LEU A 95 7.15 11.09 0.13
N HIS A 96 7.93 10.04 0.39
CA HIS A 96 9.25 9.85 -0.22
C HIS A 96 9.17 9.58 -1.73
N LEU A 97 8.18 8.78 -2.17
CA LEU A 97 7.97 8.39 -3.57
C LEU A 97 7.24 9.46 -4.41
N ARG A 98 6.82 10.57 -3.80
CA ARG A 98 6.12 11.66 -4.50
C ARG A 98 7.05 12.37 -5.48
N SER A 99 6.54 12.57 -6.68
CA SER A 99 7.26 13.22 -7.79
C SER A 99 7.64 14.70 -7.57
N GLU A 100 7.00 15.42 -6.64
CA GLU A 100 7.24 16.87 -6.46
C GLU A 100 8.61 17.21 -5.85
N ARG A 101 9.33 16.25 -5.23
CA ARG A 101 10.76 16.40 -4.88
C ARG A 101 11.71 15.85 -5.95
N ALA A 102 11.17 15.35 -7.06
CA ALA A 102 11.93 14.60 -8.06
C ALA A 102 12.83 15.45 -8.96
N VAL A 103 12.65 16.77 -8.97
CA VAL A 103 13.57 17.69 -9.67
C VAL A 103 14.98 17.63 -9.05
N GLN A 104 15.09 17.26 -7.76
CA GLN A 104 16.38 17.11 -7.07
C GLN A 104 16.73 15.67 -6.70
N ASN A 105 15.75 14.79 -6.47
CA ASN A 105 15.98 13.39 -6.11
C ASN A 105 15.29 12.46 -7.11
N LYS A 106 16.06 11.69 -7.89
CA LYS A 106 15.58 10.67 -8.86
C LYS A 106 14.77 9.51 -8.24
N ARG A 107 14.00 9.71 -7.16
CA ARG A 107 13.27 8.67 -6.41
C ARG A 107 11.75 8.87 -6.47
N SER A 108 11.21 8.91 -7.67
CA SER A 108 9.76 8.79 -7.88
C SER A 108 9.34 7.31 -7.77
N PHE A 109 8.06 7.04 -7.55
CA PHE A 109 7.50 5.68 -7.66
C PHE A 109 7.87 5.04 -8.99
N TYR A 110 7.83 5.82 -10.07
CA TYR A 110 8.30 5.37 -11.38
C TYR A 110 9.75 4.86 -11.35
N ASN A 111 10.69 5.69 -10.87
CA ASN A 111 12.11 5.32 -10.91
C ASN A 111 12.40 4.09 -10.04
N GLU A 112 11.77 4.01 -8.87
CA GLU A 112 11.91 2.85 -7.98
C GLU A 112 11.31 1.59 -8.63
N LEU A 113 10.19 1.70 -9.35
CA LEU A 113 9.61 0.58 -10.08
C LEU A 113 10.52 0.14 -11.23
N VAL A 114 11.10 1.07 -11.99
CA VAL A 114 12.05 0.77 -13.09
C VAL A 114 13.31 0.08 -12.59
N LEU A 115 13.80 0.47 -11.41
CA LEU A 115 14.98 -0.16 -10.82
C LEU A 115 14.68 -1.55 -10.23
N ALA A 116 13.44 -1.79 -9.76
CA ALA A 116 13.08 -3.03 -9.08
C ALA A 116 12.46 -4.09 -10.00
N ALA A 117 11.74 -3.69 -11.05
CA ALA A 117 10.97 -4.60 -11.89
C ALA A 117 11.73 -5.01 -13.16
N PRO A 118 11.57 -6.26 -13.63
CA PRO A 118 12.09 -6.68 -14.93
C PRO A 118 11.53 -5.83 -16.07
N LYS A 119 12.34 -5.59 -17.11
CA LYS A 119 11.93 -4.82 -18.30
C LYS A 119 10.60 -5.31 -18.91
N LEU A 120 10.39 -6.63 -18.92
CA LEU A 120 9.17 -7.25 -19.44
C LEU A 120 7.88 -6.74 -18.77
N VAL A 121 7.94 -6.35 -17.49
CA VAL A 121 6.77 -5.77 -16.79
C VAL A 121 6.32 -4.48 -17.48
N PHE A 122 7.25 -3.67 -17.96
CA PHE A 122 6.96 -2.40 -18.64
C PHE A 122 6.38 -2.61 -20.04
N ASP A 123 6.75 -3.71 -20.69
CA ASP A 123 6.19 -4.10 -21.99
C ASP A 123 4.71 -4.50 -21.85
N VAL A 124 4.33 -5.10 -20.72
CA VAL A 124 2.95 -5.54 -20.43
C VAL A 124 2.09 -4.38 -19.90
N VAL A 125 2.55 -3.70 -18.85
CA VAL A 125 1.77 -2.68 -18.13
C VAL A 125 1.64 -1.38 -18.94
N LYS A 126 2.58 -1.13 -19.86
CA LYS A 126 2.74 0.13 -20.62
C LYS A 126 3.03 1.33 -19.72
N TRP A 127 3.86 2.23 -20.23
CA TRP A 127 4.29 3.45 -19.53
C TRP A 127 3.12 4.30 -18.99
N GLN A 128 2.06 4.48 -19.79
CA GLN A 128 0.92 5.32 -19.43
C GLN A 128 0.27 4.87 -18.10
N ARG A 129 0.17 3.56 -17.85
CA ARG A 129 -0.45 3.04 -16.63
C ARG A 129 0.40 3.28 -15.39
N ILE A 130 1.73 3.24 -15.54
CA ILE A 130 2.67 3.54 -14.45
C ILE A 130 2.64 5.03 -14.11
N SER A 131 2.55 5.90 -15.12
CA SER A 131 2.36 7.34 -14.92
C SER A 131 1.11 7.61 -14.09
N TRP A 132 0.01 6.90 -14.36
CA TRP A 132 -1.23 7.11 -13.62
C TRP A 132 -1.18 6.58 -12.20
N ALA A 133 -0.47 5.47 -11.97
CA ALA A 133 -0.18 5.03 -10.61
C ALA A 133 0.64 6.07 -9.84
N GLN A 134 1.59 6.76 -10.49
CA GLN A 134 2.30 7.90 -9.90
C GLN A 134 1.36 9.06 -9.58
N ASP A 135 0.40 9.38 -10.45
CA ASP A 135 -0.59 10.45 -10.20
C ASP A 135 -1.49 10.13 -9.01
N ARG A 136 -1.98 8.89 -8.91
CA ARG A 136 -2.76 8.41 -7.75
C ARG A 136 -1.93 8.45 -6.47
N LEU A 137 -0.65 8.08 -6.52
CA LEU A 137 0.27 8.22 -5.39
C LEU A 137 0.44 9.69 -4.97
N ASN A 138 0.56 10.61 -5.92
CA ASN A 138 0.63 12.05 -5.63
C ASN A 138 -0.66 12.55 -4.97
N ALA A 139 -1.84 12.09 -5.44
CA ALA A 139 -3.13 12.43 -4.84
C ALA A 139 -3.26 11.90 -3.40
N LEU A 140 -2.77 10.68 -3.15
CA LEU A 140 -2.72 10.09 -1.82
C LEU A 140 -1.79 10.89 -0.88
N ALA A 141 -0.61 11.30 -1.36
CA ALA A 141 0.30 12.14 -0.59
C ALA A 141 -0.38 13.45 -0.15
N LYS A 142 -1.08 14.13 -1.06
CA LYS A 142 -1.87 15.34 -0.75
C LYS A 142 -2.97 15.06 0.26
N HIS A 143 -3.60 13.88 0.22
CA HIS A 143 -4.58 13.47 1.22
C HIS A 143 -3.97 13.33 2.61
N PHE A 144 -2.81 12.69 2.73
CA PHE A 144 -2.09 12.59 4.01
C PHE A 144 -1.72 13.96 4.58
N GLU A 145 -1.24 14.87 3.74
CA GLU A 145 -0.93 16.24 4.16
C GLU A 145 -2.17 16.97 4.69
N ARG A 146 -3.33 16.84 4.02
CA ARG A 146 -4.60 17.39 4.52
C ARG A 146 -5.01 16.79 5.85
N CYS A 147 -4.93 15.46 6.00
CA CYS A 147 -5.24 14.79 7.26
C CYS A 147 -4.34 15.29 8.40
N ILE A 148 -3.03 15.41 8.16
CA ILE A 148 -2.07 15.91 9.16
C ILE A 148 -2.37 17.37 9.51
N ALA A 149 -2.67 18.21 8.52
CA ALA A 149 -3.01 19.62 8.76
C ALA A 149 -4.30 19.78 9.56
N GLN A 150 -5.31 18.94 9.31
CA GLN A 150 -6.62 19.02 9.96
C GLN A 150 -6.66 18.40 11.36
N TYR A 151 -6.01 17.25 11.56
CA TYR A 151 -6.13 16.46 12.79
C TYR A 151 -4.84 16.39 13.61
N GLY A 152 -3.71 16.85 13.06
CA GLY A 152 -2.39 16.71 13.65
C GLY A 152 -1.73 15.37 13.31
N ALA A 153 -0.39 15.35 13.36
CA ALA A 153 0.41 14.18 13.03
C ALA A 153 0.12 12.97 13.94
N GLU A 154 -0.07 13.21 15.24
CA GLU A 154 -0.33 12.13 16.22
C GLU A 154 -1.66 11.42 16.02
N LYS A 155 -2.71 12.14 15.58
CA LYS A 155 -4.01 11.53 15.27
C LYS A 155 -4.01 10.84 13.91
N THR A 156 -3.15 11.30 13.01
CA THR A 156 -3.06 10.78 11.64
C THR A 156 -2.15 9.56 11.53
N GLN A 157 -1.10 9.51 12.33
CA GLN A 157 -0.09 8.46 12.32
C GLN A 157 -0.34 7.52 13.49
N TYR A 158 -0.36 6.21 13.24
CA TYR A 158 -0.16 5.24 14.32
C TYR A 158 1.15 4.51 14.15
N TRP A 159 1.72 4.14 15.30
CA TRP A 159 2.87 3.27 15.42
C TRP A 159 2.36 1.83 15.58
N PRO A 160 2.81 0.88 14.74
CA PRO A 160 2.62 -0.53 15.05
C PRO A 160 3.46 -0.96 16.26
#